data_AF-A0A1F3VLC4-F1
#
_entry.id   AF-A0A1F3VLC4-F1
#
_cell.length_a   1.000
_cell.length_b   1.000
_cell.length_c   1.000
_cell.angle_alpha   90.00
_cell.angle_beta   90.00
_cell.angle_gamma   90.00
#
_symmetry.space_group_name_H-M   'P 1'
#
loop_
_entity.id
_entity.type
_entity.pdbx_description
1 polymer ?
#
loop_
_entity_poly.entity_id
_entity_poly.type
_entity_poly.pdbx_seq_one_letter_code
_entity_poly.pdbx_strand_id
1 'polypeptide(L)'
;MKIFLSLIIVLLVSNVESKEISKLSLMYQELYRYAVSSKGLRQNDHQAQQYVREEILKNGKFTENKNLFEQLEEAYNLAKSKNYFHLNHKQSLNFAWKMVKRHGKMKSDTLYDQYKEAFDFAYSTIGLDLSIKPSMGFAKEFMLKNMKLRDLDLVDQYKDVYEFLRGKEGLNLNELESRKMAQTLIEQKAVLGRDLNLFKQYKMICDFVSSSPGLKLSHDESMEFAKKVIINRGYFRKAFDLYDQFDEAYDFAHAKKGLSLSKSASRNWAREFVMIHGHTTKIKYHEKVEEFFKFAYSTSGLDLNSVEAYDYANSFMANRGLASANRTDL
;
A
#
# COMPACT_ATOMS: atom_id res chain seq x y z
N MET A 1 -38.47 -0.01 -1.26
CA MET A 1 -37.16 -0.68 -1.10
C MET A 1 -36.04 0.22 -0.56
N LYS A 2 -35.85 1.46 -1.05
CA LYS A 2 -34.79 2.38 -0.54
C LYS A 2 -34.88 2.76 0.95
N ILE A 3 -36.07 2.74 1.55
CA ILE A 3 -36.26 3.06 2.98
C ILE A 3 -35.79 1.90 3.90
N PHE A 4 -35.83 0.65 3.41
CA PHE A 4 -35.36 -0.52 4.15
C PHE A 4 -33.82 -0.58 4.24
N LEU A 5 -33.09 -0.07 3.23
CA LEU A 5 -31.62 0.00 3.24
C LEU A 5 -31.08 0.87 4.38
N SER A 6 -31.71 2.02 4.62
CA SER A 6 -31.31 2.95 5.69
C SER A 6 -31.47 2.33 7.09
N LEU A 7 -32.46 1.46 7.26
CA LEU A 7 -32.74 0.81 8.55
C LEU A 7 -31.72 -0.30 8.87
N ILE A 8 -31.31 -1.09 7.87
CA ILE A 8 -30.35 -2.19 8.04
C ILE A 8 -28.95 -1.67 8.37
N ILE A 9 -28.52 -0.56 7.74
CA ILE A 9 -27.24 0.09 8.10
C ILE A 9 -27.30 0.67 9.52
N VAL A 10 -28.43 1.24 9.95
CA VAL A 10 -28.60 1.76 11.32
C VAL A 10 -28.60 0.63 12.37
N LEU A 11 -29.18 -0.53 12.04
CA LEU A 11 -29.25 -1.69 12.92
C LEU A 11 -27.92 -2.45 13.06
N LEU A 12 -27.08 -2.47 12.02
CA LEU A 12 -25.71 -3.02 12.11
C LEU A 12 -24.77 -2.11 12.92
N VAL A 13 -24.99 -0.80 12.90
CA VAL A 13 -24.13 0.22 13.54
C VAL A 13 -24.37 0.38 15.05
N SER A 14 -25.47 -0.14 15.60
CA SER A 14 -25.91 0.18 16.97
C SER A 14 -25.38 -0.72 18.08
N ASN A 15 -24.58 -1.76 17.80
CA ASN A 15 -24.28 -2.82 18.78
C ASN A 15 -22.79 -3.11 19.09
N VAL A 16 -21.88 -2.15 18.93
CA VAL A 16 -20.46 -2.34 19.32
C VAL A 16 -20.04 -1.36 20.42
N GLU A 17 -20.34 -1.72 21.67
CA GLU A 17 -19.78 -1.11 22.88
C GLU A 17 -18.41 -1.72 23.22
N SER A 18 -17.40 -1.33 22.44
CA SER A 18 -16.03 -1.07 22.90
C SER A 18 -15.32 -0.38 21.73
N LYS A 19 -15.32 0.95 21.71
CA LYS A 19 -14.81 1.72 20.57
C LYS A 19 -13.29 1.74 20.59
N GLU A 20 -12.69 0.65 20.11
CA GLU A 20 -11.34 0.72 19.58
C GLU A 20 -11.30 1.87 18.57
N ILE A 21 -10.46 2.88 18.82
CA ILE A 21 -10.35 4.03 17.94
C ILE A 21 -9.79 3.53 16.62
N SER A 22 -10.56 3.68 15.55
CA SER A 22 -10.16 3.18 14.23
C SER A 22 -8.87 3.86 13.75
N LYS A 23 -8.08 3.15 12.93
CA LYS A 23 -6.84 3.72 12.35
C LYS A 23 -7.13 5.01 11.56
N LEU A 24 -8.27 5.07 10.85
CA LEU A 24 -8.68 6.28 10.16
C LEU A 24 -8.98 7.46 11.11
N SER A 25 -9.60 7.21 12.26
CA SER A 25 -9.86 8.23 13.27
C SER A 25 -8.58 8.74 13.94
N LEU A 26 -7.62 7.86 14.23
CA LEU A 26 -6.30 8.26 14.72
C LEU A 26 -5.56 9.12 13.70
N MET A 27 -5.55 8.69 12.43
CA MET A 27 -4.92 9.44 11.34
C MET A 27 -5.53 10.83 11.16
N TYR A 28 -6.86 10.96 11.26
CA TYR A 28 -7.53 12.27 11.26
C TYR A 28 -6.97 13.18 12.36
N GLN A 29 -6.90 12.69 13.59
CA GLN A 29 -6.47 13.49 14.73
C GLN A 29 -5.01 13.96 14.58
N GLU A 30 -4.12 13.09 14.09
CA GLU A 30 -2.73 13.45 13.83
C GLU A 30 -2.58 14.48 12.72
N LEU A 31 -3.25 14.28 11.58
CA LEU A 31 -3.25 15.24 10.47
C LEU A 31 -3.82 16.59 10.89
N TYR A 32 -4.94 16.58 11.62
CA TYR A 32 -5.60 17.80 12.03
C TYR A 32 -4.72 18.59 13.00
N ARG A 33 -4.12 17.92 14.00
CA ARG A 33 -3.14 18.54 14.91
C ARG A 33 -1.97 19.13 14.13
N TYR A 34 -1.43 18.41 13.14
CA TYR A 34 -0.35 18.93 12.30
C TYR A 34 -0.81 20.19 11.54
N ALA A 35 -1.96 20.14 10.89
CA ALA A 35 -2.51 21.23 10.08
C ALA A 35 -2.71 22.53 10.87
N VAL A 36 -3.21 22.45 12.11
CA VAL A 36 -3.50 23.64 12.94
C VAL A 36 -2.30 24.10 13.79
N SER A 37 -1.31 23.23 14.02
CA SER A 37 -0.20 23.55 14.94
C SER A 37 0.71 24.66 14.41
N SER A 38 1.29 25.43 15.33
CA SER A 38 2.27 26.49 15.04
C SER A 38 3.57 25.96 14.41
N LYS A 39 3.86 24.66 14.61
CA LYS A 39 4.97 23.91 14.03
C LYS A 39 4.61 23.16 12.74
N GLY A 40 3.34 23.22 12.31
CA GLY A 40 2.86 22.61 11.06
C GLY A 40 2.33 23.68 10.10
N LEU A 41 1.13 23.47 9.53
CA LEU A 41 0.65 24.31 8.41
C LEU A 41 -0.03 25.62 8.84
N ARG A 42 -0.36 25.80 10.13
CA ARG A 42 -1.07 26.98 10.66
C ARG A 42 -2.39 27.30 9.93
N GLN A 43 -3.10 26.28 9.51
CA GLN A 43 -4.38 26.41 8.81
C GLN A 43 -5.51 26.75 9.77
N ASN A 44 -6.52 27.48 9.29
CA ASN A 44 -7.79 27.60 10.01
C ASN A 44 -8.56 26.27 9.97
N ASP A 45 -9.60 26.13 10.82
CA ASP A 45 -10.36 24.88 10.95
C ASP A 45 -10.88 24.34 9.60
N HIS A 46 -11.48 25.20 8.76
CA HIS A 46 -12.00 24.77 7.46
C HIS A 46 -10.88 24.25 6.53
N GLN A 47 -9.77 24.98 6.42
CA GLN A 47 -8.62 24.57 5.60
C GLN A 47 -7.98 23.28 6.13
N ALA A 48 -7.85 23.15 7.45
CA ALA A 48 -7.33 21.95 8.10
C ALA A 48 -8.21 20.74 7.82
N GLN A 49 -9.54 20.87 7.93
CA GLN A 49 -10.47 19.78 7.61
C GLN A 49 -10.41 19.37 6.13
N GLN A 50 -10.29 20.33 5.21
CA GLN A 50 -10.13 20.03 3.79
C GLN A 50 -8.81 19.27 3.54
N TYR A 51 -7.70 19.76 4.08
CA TYR A 51 -6.40 19.10 4.01
C TYR A 51 -6.46 17.67 4.55
N VAL A 52 -7.01 17.47 5.75
CA VAL A 52 -7.15 16.14 6.37
C VAL A 52 -7.99 15.20 5.50
N ARG A 53 -9.08 15.71 4.90
CA ARG A 53 -9.94 14.90 4.02
C ARG A 53 -9.21 14.46 2.77
N GLU A 54 -8.50 15.37 2.11
CA GLU A 54 -7.72 15.08 0.90
C GLU A 54 -6.60 14.09 1.22
N GLU A 55 -5.91 14.26 2.35
CA GLU A 55 -4.86 13.34 2.77
C GLU A 55 -5.39 11.96 3.16
N ILE A 56 -6.51 11.86 3.90
CA ILE A 56 -7.12 10.54 4.18
C ILE A 56 -7.57 9.87 2.89
N LEU A 57 -8.17 10.60 1.93
CA LEU A 57 -8.52 10.03 0.63
C LEU A 57 -7.28 9.59 -0.16
N LYS A 58 -6.16 10.31 -0.06
CA LYS A 58 -4.94 9.99 -0.79
C LYS A 58 -4.19 8.80 -0.18
N ASN A 59 -4.13 8.75 1.15
CA ASN A 59 -3.14 8.00 1.93
C ASN A 59 -3.72 7.20 3.11
N GLY A 60 -5.04 7.19 3.28
CA GLY A 60 -5.70 6.54 4.41
C GLY A 60 -5.50 5.03 4.45
N LYS A 61 -5.51 4.48 5.67
CA LYS A 61 -5.43 3.04 5.92
C LYS A 61 -6.54 2.62 6.87
N PHE A 62 -7.23 1.56 6.50
CA PHE A 62 -8.20 0.93 7.37
C PHE A 62 -7.54 0.20 8.53
N THR A 63 -8.33 -0.04 9.58
CA THR A 63 -7.97 -0.96 10.66
C THR A 63 -7.75 -2.36 10.09
N GLU A 64 -6.78 -3.10 10.64
CA GLU A 64 -6.41 -4.42 10.14
C GLU A 64 -7.49 -5.48 10.41
N ASN A 65 -7.41 -6.59 9.67
CA ASN A 65 -8.31 -7.75 9.82
C ASN A 65 -9.80 -7.49 9.59
N LYS A 66 -10.14 -6.33 9.01
CA LYS A 66 -11.49 -5.99 8.56
C LYS A 66 -11.75 -6.48 7.15
N ASN A 67 -12.94 -6.99 6.90
CA ASN A 67 -13.43 -7.24 5.54
C ASN A 67 -13.88 -5.93 4.85
N LEU A 68 -14.22 -5.98 3.57
CA LEU A 68 -14.61 -4.79 2.81
C LEU A 68 -15.86 -4.05 3.35
N PHE A 69 -16.83 -4.75 3.95
CA PHE A 69 -18.00 -4.11 4.56
C PHE A 69 -17.63 -3.36 5.84
N GLU A 70 -16.81 -3.97 6.70
CA GLU A 70 -16.32 -3.34 7.94
C GLU A 70 -15.43 -2.11 7.63
N GLN A 71 -14.70 -2.14 6.51
CA GLN A 71 -13.93 -0.99 6.02
C GLN A 71 -14.84 0.11 5.47
N LEU A 72 -15.89 -0.24 4.71
CA LEU A 72 -16.90 0.72 4.27
C LEU A 72 -17.54 1.42 5.47
N GLU A 73 -17.91 0.66 6.49
CA GLU A 73 -18.46 1.17 7.73
C GLU A 73 -17.46 2.10 8.47
N GLU A 74 -16.19 1.70 8.58
CA GLU A 74 -15.16 2.52 9.22
C GLU A 74 -15.03 3.90 8.55
N ALA A 75 -14.92 3.93 7.22
CA ALA A 75 -14.83 5.20 6.49
C ALA A 75 -16.14 6.00 6.54
N TYR A 76 -17.30 5.33 6.53
CA TYR A 76 -18.60 5.99 6.66
C TYR A 76 -18.76 6.65 8.04
N ASN A 77 -18.38 5.95 9.10
CA ASN A 77 -18.46 6.46 10.47
C ASN A 77 -17.51 7.63 10.70
N LEU A 78 -16.29 7.60 10.15
CA LEU A 78 -15.41 8.77 10.12
C LEU A 78 -16.09 9.96 9.41
N ALA A 79 -16.67 9.72 8.24
CA ALA A 79 -17.27 10.78 7.43
C ALA A 79 -18.50 11.43 8.08
N LYS A 80 -19.38 10.63 8.68
CA LYS A 80 -20.65 11.10 9.27
C LYS A 80 -20.47 11.76 10.65
N SER A 81 -19.42 11.36 11.38
CA SER A 81 -19.20 11.80 12.75
C SER A 81 -19.12 13.33 12.87
N LYS A 82 -19.82 13.86 13.88
CA LYS A 82 -19.77 15.29 14.26
C LYS A 82 -18.38 15.74 14.71
N ASN A 83 -17.55 14.80 15.18
CA ASN A 83 -16.21 15.09 15.69
C ASN A 83 -15.14 15.06 14.59
N TYR A 84 -15.51 14.75 13.33
CA TYR A 84 -14.59 14.59 12.21
C TYR A 84 -15.03 15.40 10.98
N PHE A 85 -15.61 14.76 9.95
CA PHE A 85 -15.99 15.48 8.72
C PHE A 85 -17.43 16.00 8.69
N HIS A 86 -18.30 15.49 9.57
CA HIS A 86 -19.71 15.86 9.68
C HIS A 86 -20.47 15.94 8.33
N LEU A 87 -20.21 14.98 7.44
CA LEU A 87 -20.84 14.91 6.13
C LEU A 87 -22.27 14.38 6.24
N ASN A 88 -23.15 14.81 5.32
CA ASN A 88 -24.48 14.22 5.22
C ASN A 88 -24.41 12.75 4.76
N HIS A 89 -25.52 12.02 4.81
CA HIS A 89 -25.55 10.59 4.49
C HIS A 89 -24.99 10.28 3.08
N LYS A 90 -25.43 11.02 2.05
CA LYS A 90 -25.01 10.81 0.65
C LYS A 90 -23.50 11.09 0.47
N GLN A 91 -23.00 12.16 1.07
CA GLN A 91 -21.59 12.52 1.02
C GLN A 91 -20.72 11.52 1.78
N SER A 92 -21.16 11.06 2.95
CA SER A 92 -20.44 10.07 3.76
C SER A 92 -20.32 8.74 3.04
N LEU A 93 -21.40 8.30 2.39
CA LEU A 93 -21.40 7.07 1.61
C LEU A 93 -20.44 7.19 0.41
N ASN A 94 -20.49 8.29 -0.35
CA ASN A 94 -19.56 8.54 -1.46
C ASN A 94 -18.09 8.57 -1.00
N PHE A 95 -17.81 9.20 0.14
CA PHE A 95 -16.48 9.18 0.74
C PHE A 95 -16.03 7.75 1.07
N ALA A 96 -16.87 6.97 1.76
CA ALA A 96 -16.57 5.60 2.12
C ALA A 96 -16.31 4.71 0.89
N TRP A 97 -17.11 4.88 -0.17
CA TRP A 97 -16.92 4.20 -1.45
C TRP A 97 -15.58 4.51 -2.09
N LYS A 98 -15.20 5.78 -2.15
CA LYS A 98 -13.90 6.20 -2.68
C LYS A 98 -12.75 5.61 -1.87
N MET A 99 -12.89 5.56 -0.53
CA MET A 99 -11.91 4.96 0.37
C MET A 99 -11.75 3.46 0.12
N VAL A 100 -12.84 2.68 0.09
CA VAL A 100 -12.76 1.22 -0.16
C VAL A 100 -12.21 0.95 -1.55
N LYS A 101 -12.68 1.64 -2.60
CA LYS A 101 -12.17 1.48 -3.97
C LYS A 101 -10.66 1.75 -4.09
N ARG A 102 -10.13 2.67 -3.28
CA ARG A 102 -8.73 3.09 -3.35
C ARG A 102 -7.81 2.27 -2.44
N HIS A 103 -8.24 2.02 -1.22
CA HIS A 103 -7.42 1.52 -0.12
C HIS A 103 -7.94 0.23 0.50
N GLY A 104 -9.10 -0.25 0.05
CA GLY A 104 -9.73 -1.44 0.58
C GLY A 104 -8.83 -2.66 0.43
N LYS A 105 -8.76 -3.47 1.48
CA LYS A 105 -8.00 -4.72 1.50
C LYS A 105 -8.95 -5.89 1.75
N MET A 106 -8.71 -7.01 1.12
CA MET A 106 -9.48 -8.22 1.43
C MET A 106 -8.89 -8.89 2.67
N LYS A 107 -9.73 -9.49 3.50
CA LYS A 107 -9.32 -10.11 4.76
C LYS A 107 -8.64 -11.46 4.53
N SER A 108 -9.11 -12.23 3.55
CA SER A 108 -8.59 -13.57 3.31
C SER A 108 -7.19 -13.58 2.71
N ASP A 109 -6.44 -14.63 3.01
CA ASP A 109 -5.11 -14.87 2.49
C ASP A 109 -5.13 -15.67 1.16
N THR A 110 -6.23 -16.34 0.80
CA THR A 110 -6.32 -17.05 -0.50
C THR A 110 -6.85 -16.13 -1.59
N LEU A 111 -6.35 -16.27 -2.82
CA LEU A 111 -6.79 -15.43 -3.94
C LEU A 111 -8.27 -15.66 -4.31
N TYR A 112 -8.77 -16.89 -4.15
CA TYR A 112 -10.17 -17.22 -4.38
C TYR A 112 -11.08 -16.49 -3.39
N ASP A 113 -10.79 -16.57 -2.10
CA ASP A 113 -11.62 -15.90 -1.09
C ASP A 113 -11.54 -14.38 -1.20
N GLN A 114 -10.37 -13.83 -1.58
CA GLN A 114 -10.23 -12.42 -1.88
C GLN A 114 -11.16 -11.99 -3.04
N TYR A 115 -11.17 -12.77 -4.13
CA TYR A 115 -12.08 -12.52 -5.25
C TYR A 115 -13.55 -12.64 -4.83
N LYS A 116 -13.90 -13.67 -4.05
CA LYS A 116 -15.25 -13.88 -3.53
C LYS A 116 -15.69 -12.74 -2.62
N GLU A 117 -14.83 -12.27 -1.72
CA GLU A 117 -15.10 -11.13 -0.85
C GLU A 117 -15.39 -9.85 -1.67
N ALA A 118 -14.58 -9.59 -2.71
CA ALA A 118 -14.80 -8.46 -3.60
C ALA A 118 -16.10 -8.59 -4.42
N PHE A 119 -16.45 -9.80 -4.83
CA PHE A 119 -17.71 -10.10 -5.52
C PHE A 119 -18.92 -9.92 -4.61
N ASP A 120 -18.90 -10.52 -3.41
CA ASP A 120 -19.98 -10.42 -2.43
C ASP A 120 -20.21 -8.96 -2.02
N PHE A 121 -19.13 -8.19 -1.90
CA PHE A 121 -19.20 -6.74 -1.68
C PHE A 121 -19.84 -5.98 -2.85
N ALA A 122 -19.52 -6.32 -4.09
CA ALA A 122 -20.12 -5.65 -5.25
C ALA A 122 -21.59 -6.00 -5.44
N TYR A 123 -21.95 -7.26 -5.19
CA TYR A 123 -23.30 -7.79 -5.40
C TYR A 123 -24.26 -7.40 -4.28
N SER A 124 -23.75 -7.19 -3.06
CA SER A 124 -24.56 -6.84 -1.90
C SER A 124 -25.22 -5.46 -2.00
N THR A 125 -26.44 -5.36 -1.48
CA THR A 125 -27.21 -4.11 -1.36
C THR A 125 -26.60 -3.10 -0.38
N ILE A 126 -25.82 -3.56 0.60
CA ILE A 126 -25.04 -2.69 1.50
C ILE A 126 -23.80 -2.18 0.78
N GLY A 127 -23.29 -3.00 -0.13
CA GLY A 127 -22.19 -2.68 -0.99
C GLY A 127 -22.64 -1.90 -2.23
N LEU A 128 -22.25 -2.38 -3.42
CA LEU A 128 -22.50 -1.63 -4.67
C LEU A 128 -23.86 -1.91 -5.31
N ASP A 129 -24.59 -2.95 -4.85
CA ASP A 129 -25.88 -3.38 -5.41
C ASP A 129 -25.83 -3.60 -6.93
N LEU A 130 -24.74 -4.20 -7.40
CA LEU A 130 -24.55 -4.49 -8.82
C LEU A 130 -25.20 -5.82 -9.20
N SER A 131 -25.60 -5.96 -10.47
CA SER A 131 -25.97 -7.27 -10.99
C SER A 131 -24.75 -8.20 -11.09
N ILE A 132 -24.97 -9.49 -11.35
CA ILE A 132 -23.93 -10.52 -11.31
C ILE A 132 -22.74 -10.17 -12.23
N LYS A 133 -23.00 -9.88 -13.51
CA LYS A 133 -21.92 -9.63 -14.50
C LYS A 133 -21.06 -8.39 -14.15
N PRO A 134 -21.63 -7.22 -13.81
CA PRO A 134 -20.84 -6.09 -13.31
C PRO A 134 -20.13 -6.38 -11.98
N SER A 135 -20.71 -7.19 -11.08
CA SER A 135 -20.04 -7.59 -9.83
C SER A 135 -18.79 -8.41 -10.09
N MET A 136 -18.84 -9.35 -11.04
CA MET A 136 -17.65 -10.10 -11.49
C MET A 136 -16.59 -9.17 -12.09
N GLY A 137 -17.00 -8.22 -12.92
CA GLY A 137 -16.10 -7.21 -13.49
C GLY A 137 -15.41 -6.37 -12.42
N PHE A 138 -16.17 -5.88 -11.44
CA PHE A 138 -15.63 -5.17 -10.28
C PHE A 138 -14.68 -6.05 -9.48
N ALA A 139 -15.08 -7.28 -9.13
CA ALA A 139 -14.26 -8.17 -8.31
C ALA A 139 -12.91 -8.45 -8.97
N LYS A 140 -12.91 -8.68 -10.29
CA LYS A 140 -11.68 -8.85 -11.08
C LYS A 140 -10.78 -7.61 -11.02
N GLU A 141 -11.31 -6.44 -11.36
CA GLU A 141 -10.52 -5.19 -11.36
C GLU A 141 -10.00 -4.84 -9.96
N PHE A 142 -10.87 -4.97 -8.96
CA PHE A 142 -10.56 -4.67 -7.57
C PHE A 142 -9.48 -5.62 -7.03
N MET A 143 -9.61 -6.91 -7.31
CA MET A 143 -8.64 -7.91 -6.89
C MET A 143 -7.29 -7.68 -7.57
N LEU A 144 -7.21 -7.51 -8.89
CA LEU A 144 -5.93 -7.23 -9.58
C LEU A 144 -5.22 -5.99 -9.00
N LYS A 145 -5.99 -4.99 -8.58
CA LYS A 145 -5.45 -3.79 -7.94
C LYS A 145 -5.01 -4.00 -6.49
N ASN A 146 -5.81 -4.69 -5.68
CA ASN A 146 -5.66 -4.73 -4.23
C ASN A 146 -5.26 -6.11 -3.66
N MET A 147 -5.00 -7.10 -4.51
CA MET A 147 -4.66 -8.45 -4.08
C MET A 147 -3.42 -8.46 -3.19
N LYS A 148 -3.48 -9.32 -2.18
CA LYS A 148 -2.38 -9.64 -1.30
C LYS A 148 -1.91 -11.05 -1.65
N LEU A 149 -0.65 -11.17 -2.07
CA LEU A 149 -0.02 -12.47 -2.20
C LEU A 149 0.41 -12.96 -0.81
N ARG A 150 0.36 -14.29 -0.64
CA ARG A 150 0.87 -14.96 0.55
C ARG A 150 2.39 -14.82 0.61
N ASP A 151 2.93 -14.82 1.83
CA ASP A 151 4.38 -14.80 2.06
C ASP A 151 4.95 -16.20 1.85
N LEU A 152 5.00 -16.61 0.58
CA LEU A 152 5.58 -17.87 0.11
C LEU A 152 6.87 -17.56 -0.67
N ASP A 153 7.64 -18.59 -1.04
CA ASP A 153 8.70 -18.36 -2.03
C ASP A 153 8.11 -17.94 -3.39
N LEU A 154 8.94 -17.35 -4.26
CA LEU A 154 8.47 -16.80 -5.54
C LEU A 154 7.86 -17.86 -6.47
N VAL A 155 8.35 -19.10 -6.42
CA VAL A 155 7.82 -20.19 -7.24
C VAL A 155 6.41 -20.52 -6.79
N ASP A 156 6.19 -20.62 -5.48
CA ASP A 156 4.88 -20.95 -4.94
C ASP A 156 3.90 -19.78 -5.02
N GLN A 157 4.37 -18.53 -4.90
CA GLN A 157 3.54 -17.35 -5.25
C GLN A 157 3.09 -17.39 -6.71
N TYR A 158 3.98 -17.73 -7.65
CA TYR A 158 3.63 -17.82 -9.06
C TYR A 158 2.60 -18.92 -9.32
N LYS A 159 2.78 -20.11 -8.72
CA LYS A 159 1.80 -21.21 -8.83
C LYS A 159 0.45 -20.81 -8.29
N ASP A 160 0.39 -20.21 -7.10
CA ASP A 160 -0.85 -19.76 -6.45
C ASP A 160 -1.65 -18.81 -7.37
N VAL A 161 -0.96 -17.83 -7.95
CA VAL A 161 -1.54 -16.90 -8.92
C VAL A 161 -1.98 -17.63 -10.19
N TYR A 162 -1.12 -18.48 -10.76
CA TYR A 162 -1.41 -19.18 -12.01
C TYR A 162 -2.62 -20.13 -11.87
N GLU A 163 -2.69 -20.88 -10.78
CA GLU A 163 -3.80 -21.80 -10.47
C GLU A 163 -5.11 -21.04 -10.26
N PHE A 164 -5.07 -19.90 -9.54
CA PHE A 164 -6.23 -19.03 -9.43
C PHE A 164 -6.69 -18.50 -10.80
N LEU A 165 -5.77 -18.05 -11.66
CA LEU A 165 -6.12 -17.50 -12.97
C LEU A 165 -6.74 -18.55 -13.91
N ARG A 166 -6.22 -19.77 -13.89
CA ARG A 166 -6.66 -20.87 -14.74
C ARG A 166 -7.85 -21.64 -14.16
N GLY A 167 -8.01 -21.64 -12.85
CA GLY A 167 -9.00 -22.42 -12.14
C GLY A 167 -10.43 -22.02 -12.52
N LYS A 168 -11.32 -23.02 -12.55
CA LYS A 168 -12.76 -22.81 -12.83
C LYS A 168 -13.43 -21.89 -11.80
N GLU A 169 -12.92 -21.93 -10.58
CA GLU A 169 -13.40 -21.12 -9.45
C GLU A 169 -12.76 -19.72 -9.42
N GLY A 170 -11.66 -19.51 -10.14
CA GLY A 170 -11.02 -18.20 -10.27
C GLY A 170 -11.44 -17.49 -11.55
N LEU A 171 -10.47 -17.08 -12.38
CA LEU A 171 -10.77 -16.31 -13.60
C LEU A 171 -10.99 -17.18 -14.86
N ASN A 172 -10.73 -18.49 -14.78
CA ASN A 172 -10.91 -19.45 -15.87
C ASN A 172 -10.30 -18.98 -17.21
N LEU A 173 -9.11 -18.37 -17.15
CA LEU A 173 -8.37 -17.92 -18.32
C LEU A 173 -7.73 -19.12 -19.04
N ASN A 174 -7.43 -18.96 -20.33
CA ASN A 174 -6.68 -19.99 -21.04
C ASN A 174 -5.22 -20.05 -20.54
N GLU A 175 -4.48 -21.08 -20.92
CA GLU A 175 -3.11 -21.29 -20.43
C GLU A 175 -2.18 -20.11 -20.75
N LEU A 176 -2.22 -19.59 -21.97
CA LEU A 176 -1.34 -18.51 -22.40
C LEU A 176 -1.64 -17.21 -21.66
N GLU A 177 -2.92 -16.87 -21.51
CA GLU A 177 -3.37 -15.70 -20.76
C GLU A 177 -3.01 -15.80 -19.28
N SER A 178 -3.23 -16.98 -18.67
CA SER A 178 -2.91 -17.24 -17.27
C SER A 178 -1.41 -17.07 -17.00
N ARG A 179 -0.54 -17.59 -17.89
CA ARG A 179 0.93 -17.44 -17.75
C ARG A 179 1.36 -15.97 -17.84
N LYS A 180 0.88 -15.24 -18.84
CA LYS A 180 1.23 -13.82 -19.03
C LYS A 180 0.74 -12.97 -17.86
N MET A 181 -0.49 -13.18 -17.42
CA MET A 181 -1.06 -12.43 -16.30
C MET A 181 -0.39 -12.79 -14.97
N ALA A 182 -0.07 -14.07 -14.73
CA ALA A 182 0.70 -14.48 -13.55
C ALA A 182 2.07 -13.79 -13.51
N GLN A 183 2.78 -13.75 -14.66
CA GLN A 183 4.06 -13.05 -14.76
C GLN A 183 3.92 -11.56 -14.41
N THR A 184 2.96 -10.86 -15.02
CA THR A 184 2.70 -9.44 -14.72
C THR A 184 2.35 -9.21 -13.26
N LEU A 185 1.56 -10.10 -12.66
CA LEU A 185 1.17 -10.00 -11.25
C LEU A 185 2.35 -10.26 -10.31
N ILE A 186 3.22 -11.22 -10.59
CA ILE A 186 4.46 -11.41 -9.82
C ILE A 186 5.35 -10.17 -9.94
N GLU A 187 5.53 -9.62 -11.14
CA GLU A 187 6.32 -8.39 -11.34
C GLU A 187 5.78 -7.22 -10.49
N GLN A 188 4.45 -7.09 -10.39
CA GLN A 188 3.79 -5.97 -9.71
C GLN A 188 3.56 -6.18 -8.21
N LYS A 189 3.41 -7.43 -7.76
CA LYS A 189 2.85 -7.75 -6.44
C LYS A 189 3.66 -8.74 -5.62
N ALA A 190 4.72 -9.34 -6.18
CA ALA A 190 5.55 -10.30 -5.44
C ALA A 190 5.92 -9.78 -4.04
N VAL A 191 5.81 -10.67 -3.08
CA VAL A 191 6.36 -10.48 -1.74
C VAL A 191 7.78 -11.04 -1.80
N LEU A 192 8.78 -10.16 -1.69
CA LEU A 192 10.17 -10.63 -1.56
C LEU A 192 10.43 -10.82 -0.03
N GLY A 193 11.26 -11.78 0.37
CA GLY A 193 11.44 -12.12 1.80
C GLY A 193 12.06 -11.03 2.68
N ARG A 194 11.30 -10.47 3.64
CA ARG A 194 11.55 -9.21 4.38
C ARG A 194 12.94 -9.02 5.04
N ASP A 195 13.68 -10.10 5.26
CA ASP A 195 15.01 -10.10 5.90
C ASP A 195 16.18 -10.14 4.90
N LEU A 196 15.88 -10.12 3.60
CA LEU A 196 16.86 -10.13 2.53
C LEU A 196 17.30 -8.70 2.18
N ASN A 197 18.60 -8.52 1.93
CA ASN A 197 19.09 -7.30 1.31
C ASN A 197 18.77 -7.26 -0.20
N LEU A 198 18.91 -6.09 -0.83
CA LEU A 198 18.58 -5.90 -2.25
C LEU A 198 19.30 -6.90 -3.17
N PHE A 199 20.57 -7.27 -2.90
CA PHE A 199 21.28 -8.28 -3.69
C PHE A 199 20.68 -9.68 -3.56
N LYS A 200 20.29 -10.08 -2.35
CA LYS A 200 19.65 -11.39 -2.12
C LYS A 200 18.28 -11.43 -2.77
N GLN A 201 17.51 -10.35 -2.68
CA GLN A 201 16.23 -10.22 -3.39
C GLN A 201 16.43 -10.32 -4.90
N TYR A 202 17.40 -9.59 -5.45
CA TYR A 202 17.75 -9.61 -6.86
C TYR A 202 18.09 -11.03 -7.34
N LYS A 203 19.00 -11.70 -6.62
CA LYS A 203 19.39 -13.07 -6.93
C LYS A 203 18.20 -14.03 -6.87
N MET A 204 17.37 -13.94 -5.83
CA MET A 204 16.18 -14.77 -5.70
C MET A 204 15.23 -14.62 -6.90
N ILE A 205 15.07 -13.40 -7.43
CA ILE A 205 14.25 -13.15 -8.62
C ILE A 205 14.91 -13.76 -9.86
N CYS A 206 16.22 -13.57 -10.05
CA CYS A 206 16.97 -14.19 -11.16
C CYS A 206 16.85 -15.72 -11.15
N ASP A 207 17.06 -16.34 -10.00
CA ASP A 207 16.96 -17.79 -9.82
C ASP A 207 15.54 -18.27 -10.12
N PHE A 208 14.51 -17.55 -9.65
CA PHE A 208 13.11 -17.84 -9.98
C PHE A 208 12.85 -17.78 -11.48
N VAL A 209 13.13 -16.66 -12.15
CA VAL A 209 12.72 -16.47 -13.55
C VAL A 209 13.54 -17.29 -14.55
N SER A 210 14.75 -17.72 -14.18
CA SER A 210 15.58 -18.61 -15.01
C SER A 210 15.21 -20.10 -14.84
N SER A 211 14.60 -20.48 -13.71
CA SER A 211 14.24 -21.87 -13.40
C SER A 211 12.95 -22.36 -14.10
N SER A 212 12.74 -23.67 -14.10
CA SER A 212 11.44 -24.33 -14.34
C SER A 212 10.88 -24.70 -12.96
N PRO A 213 9.76 -24.17 -12.44
CA PRO A 213 8.53 -23.66 -13.08
C PRO A 213 8.43 -22.13 -13.22
N GLY A 214 9.55 -21.42 -13.17
CA GLY A 214 9.60 -19.99 -13.46
C GLY A 214 9.35 -19.68 -14.93
N LEU A 215 9.91 -18.56 -15.39
CA LEU A 215 9.65 -18.03 -16.72
C LEU A 215 10.60 -18.59 -17.80
N LYS A 216 11.63 -19.34 -17.39
CA LYS A 216 12.71 -19.85 -18.26
C LYS A 216 13.34 -18.75 -19.12
N LEU A 217 13.49 -17.56 -18.54
CA LEU A 217 14.17 -16.46 -19.21
C LEU A 217 15.65 -16.78 -19.39
N SER A 218 16.26 -16.25 -20.45
CA SER A 218 17.71 -16.27 -20.60
C SER A 218 18.38 -15.52 -19.44
N HIS A 219 19.70 -15.64 -19.30
CA HIS A 219 20.44 -14.96 -18.23
C HIS A 219 20.22 -13.45 -18.26
N ASP A 220 20.35 -12.82 -19.43
CA ASP A 220 20.21 -11.37 -19.59
C ASP A 220 18.76 -10.90 -19.34
N GLU A 221 17.77 -11.63 -19.85
CA GLU A 221 16.36 -11.35 -19.59
C GLU A 221 16.01 -11.50 -18.11
N SER A 222 16.58 -12.50 -17.44
CA SER A 222 16.41 -12.72 -16.00
C SER A 222 16.94 -11.53 -15.20
N MET A 223 18.13 -11.05 -15.58
CA MET A 223 18.76 -9.89 -14.95
C MET A 223 17.92 -8.62 -15.12
N GLU A 224 17.43 -8.35 -16.34
CA GLU A 224 16.60 -7.17 -16.61
C GLU A 224 15.23 -7.26 -15.90
N PHE A 225 14.62 -8.44 -15.85
CA PHE A 225 13.39 -8.66 -15.09
C PHE A 225 13.62 -8.40 -13.60
N ALA A 226 14.68 -8.95 -13.02
CA ALA A 226 15.02 -8.75 -11.61
C ALA A 226 15.29 -7.27 -11.28
N LYS A 227 15.97 -6.53 -12.16
CA LYS A 227 16.17 -5.07 -11.99
C LYS A 227 14.84 -4.33 -11.94
N LYS A 228 13.92 -4.61 -12.88
CA LYS A 228 12.58 -3.99 -12.91
C LYS A 228 11.79 -4.27 -11.63
N VAL A 229 11.82 -5.52 -11.17
CA VAL A 229 11.15 -5.90 -9.92
C VAL A 229 11.77 -5.18 -8.72
N ILE A 230 13.11 -5.13 -8.60
CA ILE A 230 13.77 -4.42 -7.49
C ILE A 230 13.42 -2.93 -7.50
N ILE A 231 13.50 -2.27 -8.65
CA ILE A 231 13.15 -0.84 -8.80
C ILE A 231 11.73 -0.57 -8.29
N ASN A 232 10.78 -1.45 -8.62
CA ASN A 232 9.37 -1.24 -8.29
C ASN A 232 8.96 -1.76 -6.92
N ARG A 233 9.63 -2.80 -6.39
CA ARG A 233 9.13 -3.64 -5.29
C ARG A 233 10.19 -4.04 -4.26
N GLY A 234 11.45 -3.73 -4.49
CA GLY A 234 12.50 -3.97 -3.51
C GLY A 234 12.16 -3.29 -2.19
N TYR A 235 12.50 -3.92 -1.08
CA TYR A 235 12.37 -3.30 0.24
C TYR A 235 13.68 -3.42 0.99
N PHE A 236 13.81 -2.58 2.01
CA PHE A 236 14.89 -2.71 2.97
C PHE A 236 14.48 -3.57 4.15
N ARG A 237 15.48 -4.14 4.81
CA ARG A 237 15.31 -4.86 6.08
C ARG A 237 14.71 -3.92 7.13
N LYS A 238 13.75 -4.41 7.93
CA LYS A 238 13.04 -3.58 8.93
C LYS A 238 13.97 -2.92 9.95
N ALA A 239 15.07 -3.59 10.30
CA ALA A 239 16.01 -3.11 11.31
C ALA A 239 16.88 -1.93 10.86
N PHE A 240 16.90 -1.61 9.56
CA PHE A 240 17.78 -0.59 9.01
C PHE A 240 17.26 0.81 9.29
N ASP A 241 18.14 1.70 9.73
CA ASP A 241 17.86 3.14 9.75
C ASP A 241 17.97 3.75 8.34
N LEU A 242 17.75 5.06 8.18
CA LEU A 242 17.77 5.69 6.87
C LEU A 242 19.17 5.71 6.22
N TYR A 243 20.24 5.70 7.02
CA TYR A 243 21.61 5.66 6.52
C TYR A 243 21.94 4.27 5.98
N ASP A 244 21.63 3.22 6.75
CA ASP A 244 21.83 1.83 6.34
C ASP A 244 21.04 1.52 5.04
N GLN A 245 19.82 2.06 4.92
CA GLN A 245 18.99 1.93 3.72
C GLN A 245 19.61 2.63 2.52
N PHE A 246 20.15 3.83 2.73
CA PHE A 246 20.82 4.57 1.67
C PHE A 246 22.07 3.86 1.18
N ASP A 247 22.90 3.36 2.11
CA ASP A 247 24.12 2.63 1.79
C ASP A 247 23.80 1.33 1.05
N GLU A 248 22.80 0.56 1.49
CA GLU A 248 22.38 -0.65 0.79
C GLU A 248 21.88 -0.36 -0.64
N ALA A 249 21.12 0.73 -0.82
CA ALA A 249 20.66 1.16 -2.14
C ALA A 249 21.81 1.63 -3.03
N TYR A 250 22.74 2.41 -2.47
CA TYR A 250 23.91 2.90 -3.18
C TYR A 250 24.82 1.75 -3.63
N ASP A 251 25.09 0.80 -2.75
CA ASP A 251 25.91 -0.38 -3.05
C ASP A 251 25.28 -1.24 -4.14
N PHE A 252 23.95 -1.44 -4.07
CA PHE A 252 23.21 -2.14 -5.12
C PHE A 252 23.30 -1.41 -6.46
N ALA A 253 23.14 -0.08 -6.46
CA ALA A 253 23.21 0.72 -7.68
C ALA A 253 24.60 0.73 -8.31
N HIS A 254 25.64 0.82 -7.49
CA HIS A 254 27.02 0.95 -7.94
C HIS A 254 27.64 -0.39 -8.37
N ALA A 255 27.27 -1.50 -7.72
CA ALA A 255 27.91 -2.78 -7.98
C ALA A 255 27.66 -3.30 -9.38
N LYS A 256 28.69 -3.95 -9.96
CA LYS A 256 28.62 -4.64 -11.26
C LYS A 256 27.51 -5.70 -11.34
N LYS A 257 27.20 -6.36 -10.21
CA LYS A 257 26.14 -7.37 -10.11
C LYS A 257 24.75 -6.79 -9.81
N GLY A 258 24.64 -5.48 -9.61
CA GLY A 258 23.38 -4.76 -9.40
C GLY A 258 23.05 -3.92 -10.64
N LEU A 259 23.04 -2.59 -10.50
CA LEU A 259 22.75 -1.69 -11.62
C LEU A 259 23.98 -1.20 -12.38
N SER A 260 25.18 -1.33 -11.80
CA SER A 260 26.45 -0.90 -12.40
C SER A 260 26.47 0.57 -12.84
N LEU A 261 25.82 1.45 -12.08
CA LEU A 261 25.79 2.89 -12.34
C LEU A 261 27.10 3.57 -11.92
N SER A 262 27.36 4.76 -12.47
CA SER A 262 28.47 5.60 -11.99
C SER A 262 28.24 6.02 -10.53
N LYS A 263 29.28 6.49 -9.84
CA LYS A 263 29.17 6.97 -8.45
C LYS A 263 28.08 8.04 -8.27
N SER A 264 28.02 9.02 -9.16
CA SER A 264 27.01 10.09 -9.10
C SER A 264 25.60 9.57 -9.40
N ALA A 265 25.44 8.73 -10.42
CA ALA A 265 24.15 8.12 -10.76
C ALA A 265 23.64 7.17 -9.67
N SER A 266 24.54 6.42 -9.03
CA SER A 266 24.22 5.53 -7.90
C SER A 266 23.72 6.31 -6.70
N ARG A 267 24.34 7.46 -6.39
CA ARG A 267 23.90 8.34 -5.30
C ARG A 267 22.50 8.89 -5.54
N ASN A 268 22.23 9.35 -6.77
CA ASN A 268 20.91 9.87 -7.15
C ASN A 268 19.84 8.77 -7.11
N TRP A 269 20.16 7.59 -7.66
CA TRP A 269 19.27 6.43 -7.62
C TRP A 269 18.96 6.02 -6.18
N ALA A 270 19.97 5.92 -5.31
CA ALA A 270 19.78 5.56 -3.90
C ALA A 270 18.88 6.56 -3.17
N ARG A 271 19.05 7.87 -3.43
CA ARG A 271 18.18 8.91 -2.88
C ARG A 271 16.72 8.75 -3.29
N GLU A 272 16.47 8.51 -4.58
CA GLU A 272 15.12 8.29 -5.12
C GLU A 272 14.52 6.98 -4.62
N PHE A 273 15.34 5.93 -4.54
CA PHE A 273 14.94 4.63 -4.04
C PHE A 273 14.58 4.70 -2.57
N VAL A 274 15.35 5.38 -1.71
CA VAL A 274 14.98 5.63 -0.30
C VAL A 274 13.73 6.50 -0.19
N MET A 275 13.55 7.50 -1.08
CA MET A 275 12.33 8.30 -1.11
C MET A 275 11.08 7.45 -1.37
N ILE A 276 11.19 6.47 -2.27
CA ILE A 276 10.06 5.60 -2.67
C ILE A 276 9.87 4.44 -1.71
N HIS A 277 10.98 3.79 -1.29
CA HIS A 277 11.02 2.48 -0.61
C HIS A 277 11.41 2.55 0.86
N GLY A 278 12.11 3.60 1.29
CA GLY A 278 12.72 3.72 2.60
C GLY A 278 11.72 3.86 3.74
N HIS A 279 11.95 3.23 4.90
CA HIS A 279 11.04 3.23 6.04
C HIS A 279 11.72 3.75 7.31
N THR A 280 10.89 3.99 8.32
CA THR A 280 11.31 4.47 9.65
C THR A 280 10.65 3.64 10.74
N THR A 281 11.36 3.47 11.86
CA THR A 281 10.84 2.86 13.09
C THR A 281 10.07 3.86 13.96
N LYS A 282 10.14 5.17 13.66
CA LYS A 282 9.37 6.20 14.36
C LYS A 282 7.89 6.04 14.11
N ILE A 283 7.10 6.20 15.17
CA ILE A 283 5.64 5.97 15.15
C ILE A 283 4.90 7.27 14.85
N LYS A 284 5.27 8.38 15.51
CA LYS A 284 4.54 9.65 15.42
C LYS A 284 4.96 10.45 14.19
N TYR A 285 4.01 11.13 13.55
CA TYR A 285 4.25 11.91 12.32
C TYR A 285 5.45 12.86 12.40
N HIS A 286 5.50 13.68 13.46
CA HIS A 286 6.54 14.69 13.62
C HIS A 286 7.93 14.07 13.83
N GLU A 287 8.01 12.95 14.56
CA GLU A 287 9.27 12.22 14.76
C GLU A 287 9.81 11.66 13.43
N LYS A 288 8.91 11.25 12.51
CA LYS A 288 9.29 10.82 11.16
C LYS A 288 9.82 11.99 10.35
N VAL A 289 9.07 13.09 10.28
CA VAL A 289 9.50 14.30 9.54
C VAL A 289 10.87 14.75 10.02
N GLU A 290 11.09 14.78 11.34
CA GLU A 290 12.37 15.15 11.94
C GLU A 290 13.49 14.18 11.57
N GLU A 291 13.25 12.87 11.57
CA GLU A 291 14.25 11.88 11.17
C GLU A 291 14.65 12.02 9.69
N PHE A 292 13.67 12.16 8.80
CA PHE A 292 13.93 12.39 7.36
C PHE A 292 14.65 13.71 7.13
N PHE A 293 14.29 14.77 7.86
CA PHE A 293 15.00 16.05 7.80
C PHE A 293 16.45 15.90 8.23
N LYS A 294 16.72 15.24 9.38
CA LYS A 294 18.08 15.01 9.88
C LYS A 294 18.92 14.20 8.90
N PHE A 295 18.36 13.12 8.35
CA PHE A 295 19.00 12.32 7.32
C PHE A 295 19.35 13.18 6.10
N ALA A 296 18.38 13.92 5.56
CA ALA A 296 18.57 14.75 4.38
C ALA A 296 19.58 15.89 4.58
N TYR A 297 19.57 16.53 5.75
CA TYR A 297 20.45 17.64 6.08
C TYR A 297 21.87 17.21 6.46
N SER A 298 22.05 15.98 6.95
CA SER A 298 23.36 15.52 7.41
C SER A 298 24.33 15.26 6.25
N THR A 299 25.61 15.56 6.49
CA THR A 299 26.73 15.26 5.57
C THR A 299 26.91 13.76 5.32
N SER A 300 26.56 12.93 6.31
CA SER A 300 26.55 11.46 6.20
C SER A 300 25.34 10.91 5.44
N GLY A 301 24.34 11.74 5.16
CA GLY A 301 23.14 11.35 4.42
C GLY A 301 23.12 11.98 3.04
N LEU A 302 22.19 12.92 2.83
CA LEU A 302 22.04 13.56 1.52
C LEU A 302 22.82 14.86 1.36
N ASP A 303 23.28 15.47 2.46
CA ASP A 303 24.02 16.74 2.47
C ASP A 303 23.26 17.87 1.75
N LEU A 304 21.93 17.92 1.95
CA LEU A 304 21.07 18.96 1.41
C LEU A 304 21.10 20.20 2.29
N ASN A 305 20.83 21.37 1.71
CA ASN A 305 20.62 22.56 2.53
C ASN A 305 19.31 22.46 3.33
N SER A 306 19.13 23.33 4.32
CA SER A 306 17.97 23.24 5.23
C SER A 306 16.61 23.30 4.52
N VAL A 307 16.47 24.09 3.45
CA VAL A 307 15.21 24.21 2.71
C VAL A 307 14.93 22.91 1.94
N GLU A 308 15.92 22.43 1.19
CA GLU A 308 15.82 21.18 0.44
C GLU A 308 15.58 19.97 1.33
N ALA A 309 16.20 19.93 2.52
CA ALA A 309 16.00 18.86 3.49
C ALA A 309 14.56 18.84 4.04
N TYR A 310 13.97 20.02 4.29
CA TYR A 310 12.57 20.11 4.68
C TYR A 310 11.64 19.66 3.55
N ASP A 311 11.91 20.09 2.32
CA ASP A 311 11.12 19.68 1.14
C ASP A 311 11.23 18.18 0.90
N TYR A 312 12.42 17.59 1.09
CA TYR A 312 12.64 16.15 1.04
C TYR A 312 11.79 15.41 2.10
N ALA A 313 11.86 15.83 3.36
CA ALA A 313 11.11 15.21 4.45
C ALA A 313 9.58 15.31 4.22
N ASN A 314 9.09 16.48 3.79
CA ASN A 314 7.68 16.67 3.48
C ASN A 314 7.23 15.84 2.26
N SER A 315 8.06 15.77 1.21
CA SER A 315 7.80 14.96 0.03
C SER A 315 7.74 13.48 0.37
N PHE A 316 8.63 13.00 1.24
CA PHE A 316 8.59 11.64 1.74
C PHE A 316 7.26 11.34 2.45
N MET A 317 6.84 12.22 3.36
CA MET A 317 5.56 12.06 4.05
C MET A 317 4.36 12.11 3.10
N ALA A 318 4.41 12.96 2.07
CA ALA A 318 3.36 13.07 1.06
C ALA A 318 3.27 11.84 0.14
N ASN A 319 4.42 11.19 -0.14
CA ASN A 319 4.53 10.00 -0.98
C ASN A 319 4.15 8.72 -0.24
N ARG A 320 4.42 8.64 1.07
CA ARG A 320 4.18 7.45 1.90
C ARG A 320 2.88 7.49 2.68
N GLY A 321 2.22 8.65 2.74
CA GLY A 321 1.21 8.90 3.75
C GLY A 321 1.82 8.83 5.16
N LEU A 322 1.01 9.05 6.19
CA LEU A 322 1.37 8.94 7.62
C LEU A 322 1.86 7.57 8.12
N ALA A 323 2.23 6.67 7.21
CA ALA A 323 1.81 5.30 7.27
C ALA A 323 2.85 4.32 7.83
N SER A 324 3.74 4.79 8.72
CA SER A 324 4.60 3.93 9.56
C SER A 324 4.17 3.83 11.03
N ALA A 325 3.02 4.39 11.41
CA ALA A 325 2.42 4.04 12.71
C ALA A 325 1.91 2.60 12.60
N ASN A 326 2.62 1.65 13.23
CA ASN A 326 2.30 0.23 13.36
C ASN A 326 2.63 -0.64 12.14
N ARG A 327 3.92 -0.79 11.84
CA ARG A 327 4.46 -1.98 11.16
C ARG A 327 5.09 -2.98 12.16
N THR A 328 4.71 -2.88 13.44
CA THR A 328 5.29 -3.65 14.55
C THR A 328 4.71 -5.04 14.74
N ASP A 329 3.50 -5.37 14.30
CA ASP A 329 2.95 -6.71 14.56
C ASP A 329 2.33 -7.31 13.29
N LEU A 330 2.96 -8.41 12.84
CA LEU A 330 2.57 -9.50 11.91
C LEU A 330 3.83 -10.04 11.23
#